data_AF-A0A4S0V7S4-F1
#
_entry.id   AF-A0A4S0V7S4-F1
#
_cell.length_a   1.000
_cell.length_b   1.000
_cell.length_c   1.000
_cell.angle_alpha   90.00
_cell.angle_beta   90.00
_cell.angle_gamma   90.00
#
_symmetry.space_group_name_H-M   'P 1'
#
loop_
_entity.id
_entity.type
_entity.pdbx_description
1 polymer ?
#
loop_
_entity_poly.entity_id
_entity_poly.type
_entity_poly.pdbx_seq_one_letter_code
_entity_poly.pdbx_strand_id
1 'polypeptide(L)'
;ARAPNRSSLLVFQQVGGAIARVPASHSPYANRDAALDCFPIAIWDNPADDEANISWARDLWNAVRPFSTGGVYANNLGDEGDERVRDAYGVNYARLVAIKKQYDPTNFFRLNQNIRPG
;
A
#
# COMPACT_ATOMS: atom_id res chain seq x y z
N ALA A 1 -15.23 2.28 -14.72
CA ALA A 1 -15.37 0.81 -14.74
C ALA A 1 -16.75 0.42 -14.23
N ARG A 2 -17.46 -0.52 -14.88
CA ARG A 2 -18.75 -1.04 -14.39
C ARG A 2 -18.48 -2.11 -13.33
N ALA A 3 -19.04 -1.96 -12.13
CA ALA A 3 -18.86 -2.93 -11.05
C ALA A 3 -19.38 -4.33 -11.44
N PRO A 4 -18.62 -5.41 -11.19
CA PRO A 4 -19.01 -6.78 -11.54
C PRO A 4 -20.13 -7.31 -10.64
N ASN A 5 -20.24 -6.81 -9.40
CA ASN A 5 -21.28 -7.21 -8.45
C ASN A 5 -21.58 -6.08 -7.45
N ARG A 6 -22.52 -6.33 -6.53
CA ARG A 6 -22.94 -5.37 -5.49
C ARG A 6 -21.97 -5.23 -4.32
N SER A 7 -21.01 -6.15 -4.20
CA SER A 7 -20.00 -6.18 -3.13
C SER A 7 -18.70 -5.48 -3.55
N SER A 8 -18.68 -4.85 -4.72
CA SER A 8 -17.57 -4.06 -5.24
C SER A 8 -17.60 -2.65 -4.66
N LEU A 9 -16.49 -2.19 -4.06
CA LEU A 9 -16.41 -0.92 -3.33
C LEU A 9 -15.20 -0.10 -3.80
N LEU A 10 -15.33 1.22 -3.73
CA LEU A 10 -14.20 2.15 -3.73
C LEU A 10 -14.20 2.86 -2.37
N VAL A 11 -13.16 2.64 -1.58
CA VAL A 11 -13.06 3.20 -0.24
C VAL A 11 -12.30 4.52 -0.31
N PHE A 12 -12.81 5.53 0.40
CA PHE A 12 -12.10 6.76 0.71
C PHE A 12 -12.06 6.92 2.23
N GLN A 13 -10.88 6.72 2.81
CA GLN A 13 -10.66 6.92 4.25
C GLN A 13 -9.97 8.26 4.47
N GLN A 14 -10.52 9.07 5.38
CA GLN A 14 -9.88 10.33 5.74
C GLN A 14 -8.52 10.09 6.40
N VAL A 15 -7.50 10.80 5.93
CA VAL A 15 -6.18 10.89 6.56
C VAL A 15 -5.78 12.37 6.70
N GLY A 16 -4.49 12.65 6.97
CA GLY A 16 -4.00 14.00 7.20
C GLY A 16 -4.27 14.48 8.63
N GLY A 17 -4.61 15.76 8.79
CA GLY A 17 -4.85 16.36 10.10
C GLY A 17 -3.66 16.18 11.04
N ALA A 18 -3.86 15.50 12.17
CA ALA A 18 -2.79 15.23 13.13
C ALA A 18 -1.60 14.47 12.55
N ILE A 19 -1.85 13.58 11.60
CA ILE A 19 -0.82 12.78 10.92
C ILE A 19 0.12 13.70 10.14
N ALA A 20 -0.41 14.76 9.52
CA ALA A 20 0.35 15.71 8.72
C ALA A 20 1.19 16.72 9.54
N ARG A 21 1.02 16.79 10.87
CA ARG A 21 1.68 17.78 11.73
C ARG A 21 3.16 17.49 12.02
N VAL A 22 3.66 16.32 11.64
CA VAL A 22 5.07 15.93 11.84
C VAL A 22 5.72 15.61 10.49
N PRO A 23 7.04 15.81 10.33
CA PRO A 23 7.71 15.53 9.07
C PRO A 23 7.64 14.04 8.70
N ALA A 24 7.80 13.73 7.41
CA ALA A 24 7.78 12.35 6.90
C ALA A 24 8.82 11.43 7.56
N SER A 25 9.92 12.00 8.06
CA SER A 25 11.00 11.28 8.76
C SER A 25 10.71 10.98 10.25
N HIS A 26 9.60 11.50 10.81
CA HIS A 26 9.27 11.35 12.23
C HIS A 26 8.95 9.89 12.62
N SER A 27 8.33 9.13 11.72
CA SER A 27 8.05 7.70 11.92
C SER A 27 8.12 6.94 10.60
N PRO A 28 8.07 5.60 10.60
CA PRO A 28 8.09 4.80 9.36
C PRO A 28 6.93 5.08 8.41
N TYR A 29 5.86 5.73 8.87
CA TYR A 29 4.76 6.18 8.01
C TYR A 29 5.16 7.48 7.30
N ALA A 30 5.48 7.37 6.01
CA ALA A 30 6.02 8.48 5.21
C ALA A 30 4.94 9.43 4.65
N ASN A 31 3.71 8.97 4.44
CA ASN A 31 2.65 9.78 3.83
C ASN A 31 2.19 10.89 4.78
N ARG A 32 2.42 12.16 4.44
CA ARG A 32 2.04 13.31 5.30
C ARG A 32 1.22 14.38 4.59
N ASP A 33 1.05 14.25 3.28
CA ASP A 33 0.47 15.22 2.37
C ASP A 33 -0.84 14.73 1.71
N ALA A 34 -1.22 13.46 1.90
CA ALA A 34 -2.50 12.94 1.46
C ALA A 34 -3.67 13.43 2.35
N ALA A 35 -4.81 13.74 1.73
CA ALA A 35 -6.07 14.01 2.42
C ALA A 35 -6.93 12.75 2.60
N LEU A 36 -6.81 11.80 1.67
CA LEU A 36 -7.56 10.54 1.65
C LEU A 36 -6.61 9.38 1.35
N ASP A 37 -6.82 8.25 2.02
CA ASP A 37 -6.35 6.94 1.58
C ASP A 37 -7.46 6.29 0.75
N CYS A 38 -7.13 5.75 -0.41
CA CYS A 38 -8.10 5.31 -1.40
C CYS A 38 -7.68 3.99 -2.04
N PHE A 39 -8.58 3.01 -2.02
CA PHE A 39 -8.32 1.69 -2.59
C PHE A 39 -9.62 1.01 -3.03
N PRO A 40 -9.60 0.27 -4.16
CA PRO A 40 -10.71 -0.59 -4.55
C PRO A 40 -10.76 -1.83 -3.65
N ILE A 41 -11.97 -2.31 -3.37
CA ILE A 41 -12.20 -3.63 -2.75
C ILE A 41 -13.15 -4.40 -3.66
N ALA A 42 -12.72 -5.57 -4.11
CA ALA A 42 -13.58 -6.53 -4.81
C ALA A 42 -13.78 -7.75 -3.90
N ILE A 43 -15.03 -8.16 -3.71
CA ILE A 43 -15.42 -9.29 -2.85
C ILE A 43 -16.35 -10.18 -3.66
N TRP A 44 -16.05 -11.48 -3.70
CA TRP A 44 -16.83 -12.51 -4.38
C TRP A 44 -16.57 -13.88 -3.73
N ASP A 45 -17.52 -14.82 -3.91
CA ASP A 45 -17.45 -16.15 -3.28
C ASP A 45 -17.06 -17.25 -4.28
N ASN A 46 -17.51 -17.13 -5.54
CA ASN A 46 -17.31 -18.16 -6.56
C ASN A 46 -15.98 -17.95 -7.29
N PRO A 47 -15.02 -18.90 -7.24
CA PRO A 47 -13.74 -18.76 -7.94
C PRO A 47 -13.86 -18.56 -9.46
N ALA A 48 -14.99 -18.95 -10.06
CA ALA A 48 -15.24 -18.68 -11.48
C ALA A 48 -15.33 -17.18 -11.81
N ASP A 49 -15.52 -16.32 -10.81
CA ASP A 49 -15.63 -14.87 -10.97
C ASP A 49 -14.29 -14.14 -10.74
N ASP A 50 -13.20 -14.85 -10.46
CA ASP A 50 -11.86 -14.29 -10.13
C ASP A 50 -11.41 -13.24 -11.16
N GLU A 51 -11.39 -13.62 -12.44
CA GLU A 51 -10.86 -12.76 -13.50
C GLU A 51 -11.63 -11.44 -13.60
N ALA A 52 -12.95 -11.50 -13.57
CA ALA A 52 -13.80 -10.31 -13.69
C ALA A 52 -13.59 -9.34 -12.51
N ASN A 53 -13.48 -9.86 -11.30
CA ASN A 53 -13.30 -9.05 -10.10
C ASN A 53 -11.89 -8.46 -9.98
N ILE A 54 -10.85 -9.27 -10.23
CA ILE A 54 -9.45 -8.84 -10.20
C ILE A 54 -9.21 -7.78 -11.28
N SER A 55 -9.72 -8.01 -12.50
CA SER A 55 -9.60 -7.05 -13.61
C SER A 55 -10.29 -5.72 -13.27
N TRP A 56 -11.52 -5.76 -12.77
CA TRP A 56 -12.24 -4.55 -12.36
C TRP A 56 -11.48 -3.74 -11.30
N ALA A 57 -10.92 -4.40 -10.27
CA ALA A 57 -10.18 -3.72 -9.22
C ALA A 57 -8.91 -3.04 -9.77
N ARG A 58 -8.17 -3.72 -10.65
CA ARG A 58 -6.97 -3.18 -11.32
C ARG A 58 -7.31 -2.01 -12.24
N ASP A 59 -8.38 -2.13 -13.03
CA ASP A 59 -8.85 -1.06 -13.91
C ASP A 59 -9.29 0.18 -13.13
N LEU A 60 -10.02 -0.03 -12.02
CA LEU A 60 -10.43 1.07 -11.16
C LEU A 60 -9.23 1.74 -10.50
N TRP A 61 -8.26 0.97 -10.00
CA TRP A 61 -7.01 1.51 -9.48
C TRP A 61 -6.27 2.35 -10.54
N ASN A 62 -6.12 1.82 -11.76
CA ASN A 62 -5.47 2.54 -12.87
C ASN A 62 -6.19 3.84 -13.23
N ALA A 63 -7.52 3.88 -13.14
CA ALA A 63 -8.30 5.08 -13.40
C ALA A 63 -8.16 6.14 -12.29
N VAL A 64 -7.99 5.73 -11.03
CA VAL A 64 -7.91 6.65 -9.87
C VAL A 64 -6.48 7.10 -9.60
N ARG A 65 -5.47 6.27 -9.88
CA ARG A 65 -4.05 6.53 -9.59
C ARG A 65 -3.54 7.91 -10.04
N PRO A 66 -3.91 8.46 -11.23
CA PRO A 66 -3.45 9.78 -11.67
C PRO A 66 -3.87 10.95 -10.76
N PHE A 67 -4.89 10.76 -9.92
CA PHE A 67 -5.38 11.76 -8.97
C PHE A 67 -4.79 11.59 -7.56
N SER A 68 -3.92 10.59 -7.35
CA SER A 68 -3.29 10.32 -6.06
C SER A 68 -2.02 11.14 -5.86
N THR A 69 -1.53 11.23 -4.61
CA THR A 69 -0.20 11.78 -4.30
C THR A 69 0.94 10.83 -4.71
N GLY A 70 0.63 9.62 -5.20
CA GLY A 70 1.60 8.55 -5.45
C GLY A 70 2.06 7.82 -4.18
N GLY A 71 1.62 8.26 -3.00
CA GLY A 71 1.94 7.64 -1.72
C GLY A 71 1.51 6.17 -1.64
N VAL A 72 2.27 5.39 -0.88
CA VAL A 72 2.05 3.95 -0.71
C VAL A 72 1.90 3.66 0.77
N TYR A 73 0.88 2.89 1.13
CA TYR A 73 0.67 2.47 2.50
C TYR A 73 0.93 0.98 2.64
N ALA A 74 1.93 0.61 3.46
CA ALA A 74 2.40 -0.76 3.59
C ALA A 74 1.29 -1.78 3.96
N ASN A 75 0.27 -1.35 4.70
CA ASN A 75 -0.85 -2.22 5.08
C ASN A 75 -1.81 -2.55 3.93
N ASN A 76 -1.77 -1.78 2.83
CA ASN A 76 -2.61 -1.99 1.66
C ASN A 76 -1.84 -2.69 0.52
N LEU A 77 -0.58 -3.07 0.74
CA LEU A 77 0.22 -3.78 -0.26
C LEU A 77 -0.14 -5.26 -0.32
N GLY A 78 -0.33 -5.76 -1.55
CA GLY A 78 -0.34 -7.18 -1.86
C GLY A 78 1.06 -7.70 -2.24
N ASP A 79 1.12 -8.57 -3.24
CA ASP A 79 2.39 -9.01 -3.86
C ASP A 79 2.78 -8.05 -5.00
N GLU A 80 3.31 -6.87 -4.65
CA GLU A 80 3.69 -5.80 -5.59
C GLU A 80 5.21 -5.65 -5.76
N GLY A 81 6.00 -6.54 -5.15
CA GLY A 81 7.46 -6.57 -5.26
C GLY A 81 8.22 -5.54 -4.41
N ASP A 82 9.54 -5.72 -4.37
CA ASP A 82 10.45 -5.00 -3.46
C ASP A 82 10.49 -3.48 -3.70
N GLU A 83 10.34 -3.03 -4.94
CA GLU A 83 10.33 -1.60 -5.27
C GLU A 83 9.13 -0.90 -4.63
N ARG A 84 7.96 -1.55 -4.66
CA ARG A 84 6.76 -0.99 -4.05
C ARG A 84 6.84 -0.94 -2.53
N VAL A 85 7.49 -1.93 -1.91
CA VAL A 85 7.79 -1.90 -0.47
C VAL A 85 8.70 -0.73 -0.14
N ARG A 86 9.70 -0.43 -0.98
CA ARG A 86 10.57 0.74 -0.80
C ARG A 86 9.79 2.05 -0.86
N ASP A 87 8.90 2.18 -1.84
CA ASP A 87 8.04 3.37 -1.99
C ASP A 87 7.17 3.61 -0.75
N ALA A 88 6.68 2.55 -0.10
CA ALA A 88 5.87 2.64 1.13
C ALA A 88 6.58 3.29 2.32
N TYR A 89 7.91 3.18 2.39
CA TYR A 89 8.71 3.76 3.45
C TYR A 89 9.47 5.02 3.01
N GLY A 90 9.63 5.24 1.70
CA GLY A 90 10.25 6.42 1.12
C GLY A 90 11.60 6.75 1.77
N VAL A 91 11.75 8.00 2.24
CA VAL A 91 12.98 8.48 2.90
C VAL A 91 13.39 7.68 4.14
N ASN A 92 12.46 6.92 4.73
CA ASN A 92 12.73 6.11 5.92
C ASN A 92 13.32 4.73 5.60
N TYR A 93 13.26 4.27 4.35
CA TYR A 93 13.63 2.89 3.99
C TYR A 93 15.07 2.55 4.40
N ALA A 94 16.03 3.44 4.14
CA ALA A 94 17.44 3.21 4.49
C ALA A 94 17.66 3.02 6.01
N ARG A 95 16.94 3.80 6.84
CA ARG A 95 16.97 3.65 8.30
C ARG A 95 16.39 2.30 8.74
N LEU A 96 15.31 1.85 8.09
CA LEU A 96 14.70 0.56 8.38
C LEU A 96 15.59 -0.62 7.95
N VAL A 97 16.31 -0.52 6.82
CA VAL A 97 17.33 -1.51 6.42
C VAL A 97 18.42 -1.63 7.49
N ALA A 98 18.90 -0.50 8.04
CA ALA A 98 19.89 -0.54 9.12
C ALA A 98 19.36 -1.24 10.38
N ILE A 99 18.10 -0.99 10.75
CA ILE A 99 17.43 -1.69 11.86
C ILE A 99 17.30 -3.19 11.55
N LYS A 100 16.87 -3.55 10.34
CA LYS A 100 16.78 -4.96 9.91
C LYS A 100 18.14 -5.66 10.00
N LYS A 101 19.22 -5.03 9.52
CA LYS A 101 20.59 -5.56 9.65
C LYS A 101 20.97 -5.84 11.10
N GLN A 102 20.57 -4.97 12.03
CA GLN A 102 20.90 -5.10 13.44
C GLN A 102 20.13 -6.24 14.12
N TYR A 103 18.84 -6.37 13.85
CA TYR A 103 17.96 -7.27 14.60
C TYR A 103 17.59 -8.56 13.87
N ASP A 104 17.67 -8.59 12.55
CA ASP A 104 17.37 -9.77 11.71
C ASP A 104 18.31 -9.85 10.49
N PRO A 105 19.64 -10.00 10.72
CA PRO A 105 20.65 -10.00 9.67
C PRO A 105 20.50 -11.18 8.69
N THR A 106 19.91 -12.29 9.13
CA THR A 106 19.67 -13.49 8.30
C THR A 106 18.32 -13.47 7.60
N ASN A 107 17.56 -12.39 7.74
CA ASN A 107 16.24 -12.20 7.12
C ASN A 107 15.26 -13.34 7.46
N PHE A 108 15.24 -13.76 8.73
CA PHE A 108 14.35 -14.78 9.25
C PHE A 108 12.88 -14.34 9.13
N PHE A 109 12.57 -13.10 9.50
CA PHE A 109 11.21 -12.55 9.42
C PHE A 109 10.97 -11.92 8.04
N ARG A 110 10.45 -12.71 7.09
CA ARG A 110 10.35 -12.30 5.67
C ARG A 110 9.02 -12.57 4.97
N LEU A 111 8.01 -13.06 5.68
CA LEU A 111 6.68 -13.36 5.12
C LEU A 111 5.74 -12.14 5.12
N ASN A 112 6.31 -10.93 5.05
CA ASN A 112 5.60 -9.66 5.11
C ASN A 112 6.05 -8.76 3.94
N GLN A 113 5.62 -7.49 3.94
CA GLN A 113 6.18 -6.45 3.07
C GLN A 113 7.64 -6.19 3.43
N ASN A 114 8.51 -7.10 2.97
CA ASN A 114 9.79 -7.34 3.60
C ASN A 114 10.83 -6.28 3.24
N ILE A 115 11.53 -5.80 4.26
CA ILE A 115 12.71 -4.96 4.11
C ILE A 115 13.92 -5.89 4.17
N ARG A 116 14.65 -6.02 3.07
CA ARG A 116 15.86 -6.85 3.03
C ARG A 116 17.00 -6.18 3.80
N PRO A 117 17.81 -6.95 4.55
CA PRO A 117 18.96 -6.41 5.27
C PRO A 117 20.13 -6.02 4.35
N GLY A 118 20.02 -6.08 3.02
CA GLY A 118 21.11 -5.74 2.10
C GLY A 118 21.33 -6.80 1.05
#